data_AF-A0A8H4XWS5-F1
#
_entry.id   AF-A0A8H4XWS5-F1
#
_cell.length_a   1.000
_cell.length_b   1.000
_cell.length_c   1.000
_cell.angle_alpha   90.00
_cell.angle_beta   90.00
_cell.angle_gamma   90.00
#
_symmetry.space_group_name_H-M   'P 1'
#
loop_
_entity.id
_entity.type
_entity.pdbx_description
1 polymer ?
#
loop_
_entity_poly.entity_id
_entity_poly.type
_entity_poly.pdbx_seq_one_letter_code
_entity_poly.pdbx_strand_id
1 'polypeptide(L)'
;MTVVCSGDTTDEIVDPKDSSKKSVSFSSIANISAQQIGFAVGPFEHVNLSQFRESDQDDQLGDNAVPVDAYCLPGRANEVKNTCFPMAKAIDYFSVTYGSYPYSSYNLCFVDDAACDTASTASLSICSNRLLFPENIIDPIYDSTRSLVYALASQWIG
;
A
#
# COMPACT_ATOMS: atom_id res chain seq x y z
N MET A 1 17.20 -4.73 2.30
CA MET A 1 16.54 -4.19 1.10
C MET A 1 15.24 -4.96 0.91
N THR A 2 14.15 -4.26 0.67
CA THR A 2 12.79 -4.79 0.59
C THR A 2 12.30 -4.61 -0.85
N VAL A 3 11.58 -5.61 -1.36
CA VAL A 3 10.90 -5.55 -2.66
C VAL A 3 9.41 -5.49 -2.36
N VAL A 4 8.74 -4.47 -2.87
CA VAL A 4 7.28 -4.33 -2.83
C VAL A 4 6.81 -4.46 -4.25
N CYS A 5 5.90 -5.38 -4.54
CA CYS A 5 5.44 -5.68 -5.90
C CYS A 5 3.93 -5.87 -5.91
N SER A 6 3.33 -5.69 -7.09
CA SER A 6 1.97 -6.15 -7.36
C SER A 6 1.84 -7.67 -7.15
N GLY A 7 0.72 -8.09 -6.58
CA GLY A 7 0.44 -9.48 -6.21
C GLY A 7 0.94 -9.88 -4.82
N ASP A 8 0.96 -11.18 -4.59
CA ASP A 8 1.31 -11.83 -3.34
C ASP A 8 2.73 -12.37 -3.37
N THR A 9 3.50 -12.08 -2.32
CA THR A 9 4.82 -12.71 -2.12
C THR A 9 4.63 -14.20 -1.85
N THR A 10 5.22 -15.06 -2.69
CA THR A 10 5.17 -16.52 -2.51
C THR A 10 6.42 -17.05 -1.80
N ASP A 11 7.58 -16.56 -2.20
CA ASP A 11 8.87 -17.07 -1.74
C ASP A 11 9.86 -15.93 -1.53
N GLU A 12 10.63 -16.02 -0.44
CA GLU A 12 11.82 -15.21 -0.23
C GLU A 12 12.99 -16.14 0.11
N ILE A 13 13.96 -16.22 -0.80
CA ILE A 13 15.08 -17.16 -0.71
C ILE A 13 16.39 -16.37 -0.71
N VAL A 14 17.12 -16.43 0.40
CA VAL A 14 18.49 -15.88 0.49
C VAL A 14 19.44 -16.79 -0.29
N ASP A 15 20.35 -16.21 -1.06
CA ASP A 15 21.29 -16.99 -1.88
C ASP A 15 22.20 -17.85 -0.96
N PRO A 16 22.28 -19.18 -1.18
CA PRO A 16 23.05 -20.07 -0.31
C PRO A 16 24.56 -19.80 -0.30
N LYS A 17 25.09 -19.11 -1.31
CA LYS A 17 26.51 -18.78 -1.49
C LYS A 17 26.82 -17.32 -1.14
N ASP A 18 25.80 -16.45 -1.14
CA ASP A 18 25.95 -15.01 -0.94
C ASP A 18 24.79 -14.42 -0.12
N SER A 19 24.98 -14.31 1.20
CA SER A 19 23.95 -13.80 2.12
C SER A 19 23.54 -12.34 1.88
N SER A 20 24.26 -11.61 1.03
CA SER A 20 23.88 -10.25 0.63
C SER A 20 22.80 -10.21 -0.46
N LYS A 21 22.48 -11.35 -1.08
CA LYS A 21 21.50 -11.48 -2.16
C LYS A 21 20.31 -12.31 -1.73
N LYS A 22 19.15 -11.93 -2.25
CA LYS A 22 17.92 -12.69 -2.11
C LYS A 22 17.10 -12.66 -3.39
N SER A 23 16.35 -13.72 -3.63
CA SER A 23 15.31 -13.79 -4.66
C SER A 23 13.95 -13.71 -3.98
N VAL A 24 13.08 -12.85 -4.49
CA VAL A 24 11.70 -12.73 -4.02
C VAL A 24 10.77 -13.03 -5.19
N SER A 25 9.86 -13.97 -5.00
CA SER A 25 8.88 -14.39 -6.01
C SER A 25 7.51 -13.83 -5.66
N PHE A 26 6.81 -13.33 -6.67
CA PHE A 26 5.46 -12.80 -6.54
C PHE A 26 4.52 -13.51 -7.51
N SER A 27 3.27 -13.71 -7.09
CA SER A 27 2.22 -14.27 -7.93
C SER A 27 0.95 -13.45 -7.80
N SER A 28 0.20 -13.30 -8.89
CA SER A 28 -1.13 -12.68 -8.85
C SER A 28 -2.16 -13.70 -9.29
N ILE A 29 -3.20 -13.87 -8.47
CA ILE A 29 -4.32 -14.77 -8.76
C ILE A 29 -5.24 -14.15 -9.83
N ALA A 30 -5.26 -12.83 -9.93
CA ALA A 30 -6.08 -12.10 -10.88
C ALA A 30 -5.38 -11.96 -12.25
N ASN A 31 -6.18 -12.01 -13.32
CA ASN A 31 -5.71 -11.65 -14.66
C ASN A 31 -5.53 -10.13 -14.73
N ILE A 32 -4.29 -9.65 -14.69
CA ILE A 32 -3.95 -8.23 -14.73
C ILE A 32 -3.25 -7.85 -16.04
N SER A 33 -3.43 -6.61 -16.48
CA SER A 33 -2.71 -6.06 -17.63
C SER A 33 -1.24 -5.82 -17.27
N ALA A 34 -0.34 -5.86 -18.26
CA ALA A 34 1.07 -5.50 -18.08
C ALA A 34 1.27 -4.10 -17.48
N GLN A 35 0.34 -3.17 -17.74
CA GLN A 35 0.37 -1.81 -17.18
C GLN A 35 0.10 -1.76 -15.68
N GLN A 36 -0.54 -2.79 -15.13
CA GLN A 36 -0.88 -2.90 -13.71
C GLN A 36 0.19 -3.65 -12.92
N ILE A 37 1.33 -4.00 -13.54
CA ILE A 37 2.47 -4.60 -12.85
C ILE A 37 3.40 -3.47 -12.42
N GLY A 38 3.55 -3.28 -11.12
CA GLY A 38 4.50 -2.35 -10.52
C GLY A 38 5.32 -3.01 -9.43
N PHE A 39 6.55 -2.53 -9.26
CA PHE A 39 7.37 -2.91 -8.12
C PHE A 39 8.33 -1.79 -7.74
N ALA A 40 8.74 -1.78 -6.48
CA ALA A 40 9.72 -0.88 -5.93
C ALA A 40 10.73 -1.68 -5.09
N VAL A 41 12.02 -1.31 -5.20
CA VAL A 41 13.10 -1.95 -4.46
C VAL A 41 13.87 -0.89 -3.70
N GLY A 42 13.95 -1.03 -2.38
CA GLY A 42 14.56 0.01 -1.56
C GLY A 42 14.75 -0.38 -0.09
N PRO A 43 15.36 0.50 0.71
CA PRO A 43 15.51 0.32 2.14
C PRO A 43 14.20 0.67 2.87
N PHE A 44 13.09 0.01 2.50
CA PHE A 44 11.78 0.40 3.03
C PHE A 44 11.56 -0.06 4.47
N GLU A 45 11.03 0.84 5.28
CA GLU A 45 10.37 0.56 6.55
C GLU A 45 8.91 0.18 6.29
N HIS A 46 8.44 -0.88 6.95
CA HIS A 46 7.06 -1.33 6.89
C HIS A 46 6.22 -0.66 7.98
N VAL A 47 5.01 -0.25 7.62
CA VAL A 47 4.00 0.34 8.51
C VAL A 47 2.69 -0.41 8.29
N ASN A 48 2.26 -1.14 9.31
CA ASN A 48 0.93 -1.74 9.34
C ASN A 48 -0.12 -0.61 9.51
N LEU A 49 -0.94 -0.38 8.48
CA LEU A 49 -2.02 0.61 8.52
C LEU A 49 -3.34 0.01 9.00
N SER A 50 -3.50 -1.31 8.91
CA SER A 50 -4.66 -2.04 9.43
C SER A 50 -4.88 -1.79 10.93
N GLN A 51 -3.83 -1.48 11.68
CA GLN A 51 -3.92 -1.10 13.10
C GLN A 51 -4.79 0.15 13.38
N PHE A 52 -5.06 0.96 12.35
CA PHE A 52 -5.94 2.14 12.46
C PHE A 52 -7.41 1.82 12.25
N ARG A 53 -7.76 0.55 11.97
CA ARG A 53 -9.15 0.10 11.94
C ARG A 53 -9.74 0.08 13.35
N GLU A 54 -10.97 0.57 13.48
CA GLU A 54 -11.72 0.51 14.74
C GLU A 54 -12.17 -0.93 15.03
N SER A 55 -12.07 -1.38 16.29
CA SER A 55 -12.38 -2.77 16.69
C SER A 55 -13.78 -3.21 16.26
N ASP A 56 -14.78 -2.33 16.43
CA ASP A 56 -16.17 -2.64 16.12
C ASP A 56 -16.41 -2.82 14.61
N GLN A 57 -15.54 -2.25 13.76
CA GLN A 57 -15.58 -2.42 12.31
C GLN A 57 -14.87 -3.70 11.89
N ASP A 58 -13.77 -4.07 12.56
CA ASP A 58 -13.03 -5.30 12.29
C ASP A 58 -13.91 -6.55 12.53
N ASP A 59 -14.67 -6.56 13.64
CA ASP A 59 -15.64 -7.62 13.95
C ASP A 59 -16.75 -7.76 12.91
N GLN A 60 -17.18 -6.64 12.29
CA GLN A 60 -18.22 -6.65 11.25
C GLN A 60 -17.69 -7.15 9.91
N LEU A 61 -16.44 -6.83 9.58
CA LEU A 61 -15.81 -7.24 8.32
C LEU A 61 -15.44 -8.72 8.35
N GLY A 62 -14.98 -9.23 9.49
CA GLY A 62 -14.54 -10.62 9.66
C GLY A 62 -13.52 -11.00 8.57
N ASP A 63 -13.80 -12.07 7.83
CA ASP A 63 -12.93 -12.54 6.75
C ASP A 63 -12.82 -11.57 5.54
N ASN A 64 -13.66 -10.53 5.46
CA ASN A 64 -13.57 -9.49 4.43
C ASN A 64 -12.66 -8.32 4.82
N ALA A 65 -12.07 -8.35 6.02
CA ALA A 65 -11.16 -7.34 6.49
C ALA A 65 -9.87 -7.36 5.66
N VAL A 66 -9.69 -6.35 4.79
CA VAL A 66 -8.53 -6.29 3.89
C VAL A 66 -7.32 -5.76 4.66
N PRO A 67 -6.18 -6.47 4.69
CA PRO A 67 -4.93 -5.95 5.20
C PRO A 67 -4.46 -4.74 4.39
N VAL A 68 -4.14 -3.65 5.08
CA VAL A 68 -3.56 -2.43 4.51
C VAL A 68 -2.19 -2.20 5.11
N ASP A 69 -1.19 -2.10 4.23
CA ASP A 69 0.21 -1.92 4.59
C ASP A 69 0.82 -0.75 3.81
N ALA A 70 1.80 -0.09 4.41
CA ALA A 70 2.58 0.93 3.74
C ALA A 70 4.08 0.69 3.91
N TYR A 71 4.84 1.17 2.94
CA TYR A 71 6.28 1.08 2.84
C TYR A 71 6.84 2.47 2.55
N CYS A 72 7.86 2.88 3.29
CA CYS A 72 8.48 4.19 3.10
C CYS A 72 9.98 4.17 3.33
N LEU A 73 10.66 5.20 2.88
CA LEU A 73 12.09 5.35 3.14
C LEU A 73 12.37 5.55 4.64
N PRO A 74 13.58 5.21 5.11
CA PRO A 74 13.89 5.22 6.54
C PRO A 74 13.63 6.57 7.20
N GLY A 75 13.03 6.54 8.39
CA GLY A 75 12.72 7.74 9.18
C GLY A 75 11.41 8.47 8.82
N ARG A 76 10.66 7.99 7.82
CA ARG A 76 9.37 8.59 7.40
C ARG A 76 8.12 7.87 7.94
N ALA A 77 8.29 6.80 8.73
CA ALA A 77 7.17 6.01 9.22
C ALA A 77 6.08 6.82 9.95
N ASN A 78 6.46 7.86 10.71
CA ASN A 78 5.49 8.71 11.41
C ASN A 78 4.66 9.57 10.44
N GLU A 79 5.28 10.15 9.41
CA GLU A 79 4.56 10.90 8.38
C GLU A 79 3.59 9.99 7.61
N VAL A 80 4.00 8.74 7.32
CA VAL A 80 3.12 7.73 6.69
C VAL A 80 1.93 7.40 7.58
N LYS A 81 2.14 7.16 8.87
CA LYS A 81 1.05 6.87 9.82
C LYS A 81 0.03 8.00 9.83
N ASN A 82 0.49 9.25 9.91
CA ASN A 82 -0.37 10.43 9.90
C ASN A 82 -1.10 10.61 8.57
N THR A 83 -0.37 10.54 7.45
CA THR A 83 -0.92 10.76 6.10
C THR A 83 -1.90 9.65 5.69
N CYS A 84 -1.59 8.39 6.02
CA CYS A 84 -2.34 7.20 5.63
C CYS A 84 -3.35 6.73 6.68
N PHE A 85 -3.52 7.47 7.79
CA PHE A 85 -4.53 7.20 8.81
C PHE A 85 -5.93 6.86 8.23
N PRO A 86 -6.46 7.56 7.21
CA PRO A 86 -7.80 7.26 6.70
C PRO A 86 -7.90 6.00 5.83
N MET A 87 -6.78 5.36 5.46
CA MET A 87 -6.79 4.34 4.40
C MET A 87 -7.50 3.04 4.77
N ALA A 88 -7.39 2.59 6.03
CA ALA A 88 -8.15 1.43 6.50
C ALA A 88 -9.66 1.68 6.41
N LYS A 89 -10.12 2.86 6.87
CA LYS A 89 -11.53 3.24 6.74
C LYS A 89 -12.00 3.38 5.29
N ALA A 90 -11.14 3.89 4.41
CA ALA A 90 -11.46 4.04 2.99
C ALA A 90 -11.65 2.69 2.29
N ILE A 91 -10.76 1.72 2.56
CA ILE A 91 -10.86 0.37 1.98
C ILE A 91 -12.12 -0.35 2.49
N ASP A 92 -12.41 -0.23 3.79
CA ASP A 92 -13.57 -0.84 4.41
C ASP A 92 -14.88 -0.23 3.86
N TYR A 93 -14.91 1.10 3.68
CA TYR A 93 -16.03 1.78 3.03
C TYR A 93 -16.28 1.27 1.61
N PHE A 94 -15.23 1.08 0.81
CA PHE A 94 -15.36 0.52 -0.54
C PHE A 94 -15.83 -0.94 -0.51
N SER A 95 -15.28 -1.76 0.39
CA SER A 95 -15.72 -3.16 0.57
C SER A 95 -17.22 -3.27 0.85
N VAL A 96 -17.73 -2.44 1.77
CA VAL A 96 -19.15 -2.45 2.17
C VAL A 96 -20.05 -1.87 1.08
N THR A 97 -19.59 -0.82 0.39
CA THR A 97 -20.44 -0.05 -0.53
C THR A 97 -20.44 -0.62 -1.96
N TYR A 98 -19.29 -1.10 -2.43
CA TYR A 98 -19.06 -1.48 -3.82
C TYR A 98 -18.72 -2.96 -4.02
N GLY A 99 -18.64 -3.74 -2.93
CA GLY A 99 -18.35 -5.17 -2.94
C GLY A 99 -16.90 -5.47 -2.55
N SER A 100 -16.57 -6.75 -2.39
CA SER A 100 -15.28 -7.19 -1.84
C SER A 100 -14.07 -6.76 -2.67
N TYR A 101 -12.95 -6.51 -1.99
CA TYR A 101 -11.69 -6.14 -2.62
C TYR A 101 -11.10 -7.30 -3.44
N PRO A 102 -10.64 -7.06 -4.68
CA PRO A 102 -10.24 -8.14 -5.60
C PRO A 102 -8.86 -8.75 -5.31
N TYR A 103 -8.12 -8.26 -4.32
CA TYR A 103 -6.79 -8.74 -3.94
C TYR A 103 -6.72 -9.14 -2.47
N SER A 104 -5.67 -9.86 -2.08
CA SER A 104 -5.43 -10.31 -0.70
C SER A 104 -5.12 -9.17 0.27
N SER A 105 -4.51 -8.09 -0.21
CA SER A 105 -4.01 -6.96 0.57
C SER A 105 -3.87 -5.72 -0.31
N TYR A 106 -3.87 -4.55 0.32
CA TYR A 106 -3.58 -3.28 -0.34
C TYR A 106 -2.32 -2.65 0.23
N ASN A 107 -1.35 -2.40 -0.65
CA ASN A 107 -0.05 -1.87 -0.28
C ASN A 107 0.15 -0.46 -0.83
N LEU A 108 0.72 0.44 -0.03
CA LEU A 108 1.21 1.75 -0.47
C LEU A 108 2.73 1.77 -0.38
N CYS A 109 3.43 2.20 -1.42
CA CYS A 109 4.88 2.34 -1.40
C CYS A 109 5.30 3.77 -1.74
N PHE A 110 5.87 4.45 -0.76
CA PHE A 110 6.32 5.83 -0.89
C PHE A 110 7.78 5.90 -1.31
N VAL A 111 8.02 6.58 -2.43
CA VAL A 111 9.34 6.71 -3.06
C VAL A 111 9.69 8.18 -3.34
N ASP A 112 10.98 8.47 -3.37
CA ASP A 112 11.50 9.75 -3.87
C ASP A 112 11.47 9.78 -5.40
N ASP A 113 11.49 10.99 -5.97
CA ASP A 113 11.56 11.24 -7.42
C ASP A 113 10.47 10.57 -8.27
N ALA A 114 9.31 10.28 -7.68
CA ALA A 114 8.14 9.83 -8.42
C ALA A 114 7.66 10.89 -9.42
N ALA A 115 7.47 10.49 -10.68
CA ALA A 115 7.05 11.36 -11.79
C ALA A 115 5.63 11.90 -11.61
N CYS A 116 4.75 11.12 -10.97
CA CYS A 116 3.41 11.51 -10.57
C CYS A 116 3.24 11.35 -9.05
N ASP A 117 2.18 11.92 -8.49
CA ASP A 117 1.90 11.80 -7.06
C ASP A 117 1.47 10.38 -6.67
N THR A 118 0.72 9.71 -7.55
CA THR A 118 0.31 8.30 -7.37
C THR A 118 0.31 7.56 -8.70
N ALA A 119 0.78 6.32 -8.69
CA ALA A 119 0.65 5.35 -9.76
C ALA A 119 -0.01 4.07 -9.20
N SER A 120 -1.25 3.82 -9.62
CA SER A 120 -2.03 2.65 -9.20
C SER A 120 -1.64 1.42 -10.01
N THR A 121 -1.32 0.33 -9.32
CA THR A 121 -0.98 -0.98 -9.89
C THR A 121 -1.76 -2.06 -9.13
N ALA A 122 -1.80 -3.29 -9.63
CA ALA A 122 -2.55 -4.36 -8.95
C ALA A 122 -2.03 -4.56 -7.52
N SER A 123 -2.93 -4.51 -6.54
CA SER A 123 -2.68 -4.58 -5.08
C SER A 123 -1.68 -3.58 -4.49
N LEU A 124 -1.19 -2.62 -5.27
CA LEU A 124 -0.11 -1.71 -4.89
C LEU A 124 -0.29 -0.32 -5.51
N SER A 125 -0.22 0.72 -4.69
CA SER A 125 -0.07 2.10 -5.15
C SER A 125 1.35 2.59 -4.87
N ILE A 126 2.07 3.00 -5.92
CA ILE A 126 3.35 3.68 -5.78
C ILE A 126 3.06 5.17 -5.64
N CYS A 127 3.49 5.76 -4.53
CA CYS A 127 3.15 7.12 -4.14
C CYS A 127 4.41 7.97 -4.02
N SER A 128 4.28 9.26 -4.32
CA SER A 128 5.35 10.22 -4.08
C SER A 128 5.48 10.55 -2.60
N ASN A 129 6.71 10.61 -2.10
CA ASN A 129 7.01 11.16 -0.78
C ASN A 129 6.50 12.61 -0.58
N ARG A 130 6.19 13.35 -1.66
CA ARG A 130 5.62 14.71 -1.58
C ARG A 130 4.23 14.75 -0.95
N LEU A 131 3.50 13.62 -0.94
CA LEU A 131 2.19 13.50 -0.31
C LEU A 131 2.27 13.36 1.21
N LEU A 132 3.43 12.98 1.74
CA LEU A 132 3.63 12.76 3.17
C LEU A 132 3.73 14.09 3.91
N PHE A 133 3.05 14.16 5.04
CA PHE A 133 3.10 15.32 5.92
C PHE A 133 3.12 14.91 7.40
N PRO A 134 3.83 15.67 8.25
CA PRO A 134 3.90 15.41 9.69
C PRO A 134 2.62 15.84 10.42
N GLU A 135 2.40 15.28 11.61
CA GLU A 135 1.18 15.50 12.42
C GLU A 135 0.93 16.97 12.80
N ASN A 136 1.98 17.80 12.83
CA ASN A 136 1.89 19.22 13.17
C ASN A 136 1.50 20.12 11.99
N ILE A 137 1.25 19.57 10.80
CA ILE A 137 0.84 20.30 9.60
C ILE A 137 -0.50 19.71 9.11
N ILE A 138 -1.52 20.54 8.95
CA ILE A 138 -2.87 20.09 8.56
C ILE A 138 -3.20 20.42 7.10
N ASP A 139 -2.60 21.46 6.53
CA ASP A 139 -2.97 21.97 5.19
C ASP A 139 -3.02 20.89 4.08
N PRO A 140 -2.09 19.91 4.01
CA PRO A 140 -2.11 18.88 2.97
C PRO A 140 -3.18 17.79 3.17
N ILE A 141 -3.90 17.75 4.29
CA ILE A 141 -4.76 16.63 4.68
C ILE A 141 -5.75 16.24 3.58
N TYR A 142 -6.41 17.22 2.97
CA TYR A 142 -7.42 16.99 1.95
C TYR A 142 -6.81 16.53 0.63
N ASP A 143 -5.74 17.17 0.18
CA ASP A 143 -5.09 16.85 -1.11
C ASP A 143 -4.41 15.49 -1.08
N SER A 144 -3.68 15.19 0.01
CA SER A 144 -3.05 13.89 0.21
C SER A 144 -4.07 12.77 0.36
N THR A 145 -5.08 12.95 1.22
CA THR A 145 -6.14 11.93 1.39
C THR A 145 -6.86 11.68 0.08
N ARG A 146 -7.24 12.74 -0.65
CA ARG A 146 -7.92 12.62 -1.94
C ARG A 146 -7.07 11.85 -2.94
N SER A 147 -5.77 12.13 -3.01
CA SER A 147 -4.84 11.45 -3.93
C SER A 147 -4.71 9.96 -3.60
N LEU A 148 -4.53 9.62 -2.32
CA LEU A 148 -4.38 8.23 -1.88
C LEU A 148 -5.67 7.41 -2.05
N VAL A 149 -6.83 7.99 -1.69
CA VAL A 149 -8.13 7.34 -1.87
C VAL A 149 -8.48 7.21 -3.35
N TYR A 150 -8.13 8.20 -4.17
CA TYR A 150 -8.27 8.10 -5.63
C TYR A 150 -7.40 6.98 -6.19
N ALA A 151 -6.17 6.81 -5.71
CA ALA A 151 -5.30 5.71 -6.13
C ALA A 151 -5.90 4.34 -5.80
N LEU A 152 -6.46 4.19 -4.59
CA LEU A 152 -7.21 3.00 -4.16
C LEU A 152 -8.43 2.76 -5.07
N ALA A 153 -9.25 3.78 -5.30
CA ALA A 153 -10.46 3.67 -6.10
C ALA A 153 -10.16 3.30 -7.57
N SER A 154 -9.16 3.95 -8.16
CA SER A 154 -8.74 3.71 -9.54
C SER A 154 -8.23 2.28 -9.71
N GLN A 155 -7.44 1.80 -8.75
CA GLN A 155 -7.00 0.41 -8.76
C GLN A 155 -8.17 -0.58 -8.68
N TRP A 156 -9.15 -0.30 -7.81
CA TRP A 156 -10.27 -1.20 -7.56
C TRP A 156 -11.22 -1.29 -8.75
N ILE A 157 -11.55 -0.15 -9.35
CA ILE A 157 -12.61 -0.05 -10.35
C ILE A 157 -12.04 -0.13 -11.78
N GLY A 158 -10.76 0.23 -11.98
CA GLY A 158 -10.09 0.30 -13.29
C GLY A 158 -10.00 1.73 -13.81
#